data_AF-A0A645BUE7-F1
#
_entry.id   AF-A0A645BUE7-F1
#
_cell.length_a   1.000
_cell.length_b   1.000
_cell.length_c   1.000
_cell.angle_alpha   90.00
_cell.angle_beta   90.00
_cell.angle_gamma   90.00
#
_symmetry.space_group_name_H-M   'P 1'
#
loop_
_entity.id
_entity.type
_entity.pdbx_description
1 polymer ?
#
loop_
_entity_poly.entity_id
_entity_poly.type
_entity_poly.pdbx_seq_one_letter_code
_entity_poly.pdbx_strand_id
1 'polypeptide(L)' 'METSALDRVCQAVYRQFPELRGARPSVKQNGSNYLIIFSGHAKAADGKSISRTVRVTASETGNVLKLTTSR' A
#
# COMPACT_ATOMS: atom_id res chain seq x y z
N MET A 1 14.37 -1.50 -4.55
CA MET A 1 13.31 -1.23 -5.54
C MET A 1 13.49 0.18 -6.04
N GLU A 2 13.44 0.36 -7.37
CA GLU A 2 13.54 1.66 -8.04
C GLU A 2 12.29 2.53 -7.81
N THR A 3 12.46 3.86 -7.85
CA THR A 3 11.37 4.84 -7.61
C THR A 3 10.18 4.62 -8.56
N SER A 4 10.45 4.34 -9.83
CA SER A 4 9.41 4.11 -10.84
C SER A 4 8.57 2.85 -10.58
N ALA A 5 9.17 1.81 -10.00
CA ALA A 5 8.47 0.59 -9.60
C ALA A 5 7.59 0.85 -8.36
N LEU A 6 8.08 1.61 -7.39
CA LEU A 6 7.30 2.04 -6.23
C LEU A 6 6.07 2.84 -6.65
N ASP A 7 6.24 3.80 -7.56
CA ASP A 7 5.16 4.67 -8.03
C ASP A 7 4.04 3.87 -8.69
N ARG A 8 4.36 2.83 -9.48
CA ARG A 8 3.35 1.93 -10.05
C ARG A 8 2.55 1.21 -8.99
N VAL A 9 3.22 0.69 -7.95
CA VAL A 9 2.53 0.02 -6.83
C VAL A 9 1.65 1.01 -6.07
N CYS A 10 2.18 2.21 -5.78
CA CYS A 10 1.43 3.27 -5.12
C CYS A 10 0.17 3.64 -5.90
N GLN A 11 0.28 3.85 -7.23
CA GLN A 11 -0.88 4.14 -8.08
C GLN A 11 -1.92 3.02 -8.05
N ALA A 12 -1.51 1.76 -8.12
CA ALA A 12 -2.42 0.62 -8.02
C ALA A 12 -3.18 0.60 -6.68
N VAL A 13 -2.46 0.82 -5.57
CA VAL A 13 -3.05 0.86 -4.23
C VAL A 13 -3.99 2.04 -4.07
N TYR A 14 -3.59 3.24 -4.50
CA TYR A 14 -4.40 4.45 -4.37
C TYR A 14 -5.67 4.43 -5.21
N ARG A 15 -5.71 3.68 -6.32
CA ARG A 15 -6.93 3.47 -7.10
C ARG A 15 -7.95 2.62 -6.33
N GLN A 16 -7.48 1.65 -5.53
CA GLN A 16 -8.34 0.75 -4.76
C GLN A 16 -8.67 1.29 -3.36
N PHE A 17 -7.75 2.06 -2.77
CA PHE A 17 -7.84 2.66 -1.43
C PHE A 17 -7.50 4.16 -1.51
N PRO A 18 -8.43 5.00 -2.01
CA PRO A 18 -8.22 6.44 -2.12
C PRO A 18 -7.86 7.12 -0.78
N GLU A 19 -8.32 6.56 0.33
CA GLU A 19 -8.02 7.02 1.70
C GLU A 19 -6.53 6.93 2.06
N LEU A 20 -5.75 6.14 1.33
CA LEU A 20 -4.30 6.03 1.51
C LEU A 20 -3.51 7.00 0.64
N ARG A 21 -4.16 7.80 -0.23
CA ARG A 21 -3.45 8.78 -1.07
C ARG A 21 -2.68 9.78 -0.19
N GLY A 22 -1.38 9.89 -0.46
CA GLY A 22 -0.48 10.74 0.32
C GLY A 22 0.13 10.06 1.56
N ALA A 23 -0.30 8.85 1.91
CA ALA A 23 0.39 8.05 2.91
C ALA A 23 1.77 7.64 2.36
N ARG A 24 2.82 7.79 3.16
CA ARG A 24 4.18 7.33 2.83
C ARG A 24 4.30 5.84 3.18
N PRO A 25 4.35 4.94 2.18
CA PRO A 25 4.47 3.52 2.48
C PRO A 25 5.84 3.17 3.04
N SER A 26 5.88 2.16 3.91
CA SER A 26 7.13 1.51 4.32
C SER A 26 7.47 0.40 3.34
N VAL A 27 8.67 0.42 2.78
CA VAL A 27 9.17 -0.60 1.85
C VAL A 27 10.19 -1.46 2.57
N LYS A 28 9.99 -2.77 2.56
CA LYS A 28 10.91 -3.76 3.10
C LYS A 28 11.21 -4.81 2.05
N GLN A 29 12.47 -5.19 1.88
CA GLN A 29 12.82 -6.32 1.04
C GLN A 29 12.48 -7.63 1.76
N ASN A 30 11.89 -8.58 1.03
CA ASN A 30 11.51 -9.90 1.54
C ASN A 30 11.91 -10.96 0.49
N GLY A 31 13.14 -11.45 0.60
CA GLY A 31 13.75 -12.32 -0.41
C GLY A 31 13.92 -11.61 -1.76
N SER A 32 13.37 -12.21 -2.81
CA SER A 32 13.32 -11.65 -4.18
C SER A 32 12.22 -10.62 -4.40
N ASN A 33 11.33 -10.43 -3.42
CA ASN A 33 10.18 -9.53 -3.51
C ASN A 33 10.31 -8.37 -2.52
N TYR A 34 9.36 -7.44 -2.63
CA TYR A 34 9.23 -6.29 -1.75
C TYR A 34 7.89 -6.35 -1.02
N LEU A 35 7.92 -6.15 0.29
CA LEU A 35 6.75 -5.92 1.12
C LEU A 35 6.58 -4.42 1.32
N ILE A 36 5.47 -3.88 0.83
CA ILE A 36 5.14 -2.46 0.87
C ILE A 36 3.91 -2.31 1.76
N ILE A 37 4.04 -1.53 2.83
CA ILE A 37 3.00 -1.38 3.85
C ILE A 37 2.51 0.06 3.84
N PHE A 38 1.22 0.23 3.54
CA PHE A 38 0.52 1.50 3.63
C PHE A 38 -0.31 1.51 4.89
N SER A 39 -0.21 2.59 5.67
CA SER A 39 -1.05 2.85 6.83
C SER A 39 -1.76 4.18 6.63
N GLY A 40 -3.06 4.21 6.87
CA GLY A 40 -3.84 5.44 6.85
C GLY A 40 -5.11 5.29 7.66
N HIS A 41 -5.93 6.32 7.64
CA HIS A 41 -7.18 6.36 8.39
C HIS A 41 -8.33 6.68 7.41
N ALA A 42 -9.32 5.79 7.37
CA ALA A 42 -10.57 6.04 6.67
C ALA A 42 -11.58 6.65 7.64
N LYS A 43 -12.27 7.72 7.25
CA LYS A 43 -13.43 8.20 8.00
C LYS A 43 -14.61 7.26 7.75
N ALA A 44 -15.16 6.70 8.81
CA ALA A 44 -16.40 5.95 8.77
C ALA A 44 -17.62 6.88 8.82
N ALA A 45 -18.78 6.35 8.41
CA ALA A 45 -20.03 7.11 8.36
C ALA A 45 -20.49 7.64 9.73
N ASP A 46 -20.03 7.04 10.82
CA ASP A 46 -20.29 7.45 12.21
C ASP A 46 -19.33 8.54 12.71
N GLY A 47 -18.46 9.08 11.84
CA GLY A 47 -17.48 10.11 12.17
C GLY A 47 -16.21 9.58 12.83
N LYS A 48 -16.11 8.27 13.08
CA LYS A 48 -14.89 7.67 13.66
C LYS A 48 -13.84 7.41 12.59
N SER A 49 -12.57 7.52 12.99
CA SER A 49 -11.44 7.16 12.13
C SER A 49 -11.11 5.68 12.31
N ILE A 50 -11.16 4.93 11.22
CA ILE A 50 -10.79 3.52 11.17
C ILE A 50 -9.41 3.43 10.56
N SER A 51 -8.45 2.90 11.33
CA SER A 51 -7.12 2.59 10.84
C SER A 51 -7.22 1.51 9.77
N ARG A 52 -6.59 1.75 8.63
CA ARG A 52 -6.50 0.78 7.54
C ARG A 52 -5.04 0.56 7.20
N THR A 53 -4.64 -0.70 7.23
CA THR A 53 -3.30 -1.11 6.78
C THR A 53 -3.44 -1.98 5.54
N VAL A 54 -2.73 -1.61 4.47
CA VAL A 54 -2.66 -2.39 3.24
C VAL A 54 -1.23 -2.87 3.07
N ARG A 55 -1.05 -4.19 2.94
CA ARG A 55 0.25 -4.80 2.69
C ARG A 55 0.25 -5.35 1.28
N VAL A 56 1.28 -4.97 0.54
CA VAL A 56 1.46 -5.36 -0.85
C VAL A 56 2.78 -6.09 -0.97
N THR A 57 2.72 -7.31 -1.49
CA THR A 57 3.91 -7.98 -1.99
C THR A 57 4.05 -7.64 -3.47
N ALA A 58 5.17 -7.04 -3.85
CA ALA A 58 5.47 -6.67 -5.23
C ALA A 58 6.81 -7.26 -5.68
N SER A 59 6.95 -7.48 -6.99
CA SER A 59 8.25 -7.78 -7.60
C SER A 59 9.16 -6.55 -7.62
N GLU A 60 10.44 -6.75 -7.92
CA GLU A 60 11.40 -5.65 -8.13
C GLU A 60 10.98 -4.64 -9.21
N THR A 61 10.25 -5.11 -10.22
CA THR A 61 9.71 -4.28 -11.33
C THR A 61 8.44 -3.50 -10.98
N GLY A 62 7.88 -3.71 -9.78
CA GLY A 62 6.65 -3.06 -9.32
C GLY A 62 5.37 -3.79 -9.70
N ASN A 63 5.43 -5.06 -10.11
CA ASN A 63 4.24 -5.87 -10.32
C ASN A 63 3.66 -6.31 -8.97
N VAL A 64 2.38 -6.05 -8.73
CA VAL A 64 1.69 -6.48 -7.51
C VAL A 64 1.43 -7.99 -7.58
N LEU A 65 2.05 -8.75 -6.67
CA LEU A 65 1.90 -10.20 -6.57
C LEU A 65 0.79 -10.60 -5.58
N LYS A 66 0.67 -9.85 -4.49
CA LYS A 66 -0.34 -10.09 -3.46
C LYS A 66 -0.71 -8.79 -2.76
N LEU A 67 -1.99 -8.63 -2.44
CA LEU A 67 -2.49 -7.51 -1.65
C LEU A 67 -3.34 -8.05 -0.50
N THR A 68 -3.03 -7.63 0.72
CA THR A 68 -3.82 -7.94 1.92
C THR A 68 -4.15 -6.66 2.66
N THR A 69 -5.29 -6.66 3.35
CA THR A 69 -5.75 -5.50 4.12
C THR A 69 -6.16 -5.92 5.52
N SER A 70 -5.93 -5.05 6.50
CA SER A 70 -6.46 -5.18 7.85
C SER A 70 -7.17 -3.89 8.25
N ARG A 71 -8.24 -4.04 9.04
CA ARG A 71 -9.08 -3.00 9.62
C ARG A 71 -8.92 -3.01 11.13
#